data_AF-E0MP09-F1
#
_entry.id   AF-E0MP09-F1
#
_cell.length_a   1.000
_cell.length_b   1.000
_cell.length_c   1.000
_cell.angle_alpha   90.00
_cell.angle_beta   90.00
_cell.angle_gamma   90.00
#
_symmetry.space_group_name_H-M   'P 1'
#
loop_
_entity.id
_entity.type
_entity.pdbx_description
1 polymer ?
#
loop_
_entity_poly.entity_id
_entity_poly.type
_entity_poly.pdbx_seq_one_letter_code
_entity_poly.pdbx_strand_id
1 'polypeptide(L)' 'MIRTLALASITVLALTTAAAAGSTTLKKGGKSVSLWCNNSGCYTAEKLSFFKKGPQKRIGPGGAANFRAQKTKMKKAGWK' A
#
# COMPACT_ATOMS: atom_id res chain seq x y z
N MET A 1 12.40 -5.14 51.08
CA MET A 1 10.99 -5.43 50.74
C MET A 1 10.75 -5.01 49.30
N ILE A 2 10.88 -5.94 48.35
CA ILE A 2 10.76 -5.63 46.91
C ILE A 2 9.29 -5.84 46.54
N ARG A 3 8.56 -4.74 46.34
CA ARG A 3 7.16 -4.75 45.90
C ARG A 3 7.11 -5.04 44.41
N THR A 4 6.74 -6.28 44.13
CA THR A 4 6.06 -6.82 42.95
C THR A 4 5.81 -5.80 41.83
N LEU A 5 6.66 -5.84 40.80
CA LEU A 5 6.41 -5.26 39.48
C LEU A 5 5.28 -6.05 38.80
N ALA A 6 4.12 -5.42 38.61
CA ALA A 6 3.08 -5.92 37.71
C ALA A 6 2.28 -4.77 37.11
N LEU A 7 2.95 -3.94 36.30
CA LEU A 7 2.26 -3.06 35.36
C LEU A 7 2.24 -3.75 34.00
N ALA A 8 1.12 -4.45 33.80
CA ALA A 8 0.63 -4.82 32.50
C ALA A 8 0.60 -3.58 31.60
N SER A 9 1.41 -3.57 30.56
CA SER A 9 1.30 -2.62 29.46
C SER A 9 1.64 -3.37 28.20
N ILE A 10 0.60 -4.03 27.67
CA ILE A 10 0.55 -4.58 26.33
C ILE A 10 0.82 -3.43 25.37
N THR A 11 2.08 -3.18 25.06
CA THR A 11 2.46 -2.31 23.96
C THR A 11 2.44 -3.20 22.73
N VAL A 12 1.29 -3.22 22.06
CA VAL A 12 1.18 -3.68 20.66
C VAL A 12 2.08 -2.75 19.86
N LEU A 13 3.36 -3.11 19.75
CA LEU A 13 4.30 -2.41 18.90
C LEU A 13 3.86 -2.72 17.47
N ALA A 14 3.10 -1.77 16.92
CA ALA A 14 2.71 -1.74 15.53
C ALA A 14 3.94 -2.05 14.67
N LEU A 15 3.89 -3.19 13.97
CA LEU A 15 4.84 -3.54 12.92
C LEU A 15 4.78 -2.44 11.86
N THR A 16 5.58 -1.40 12.05
CA THR A 16 5.92 -0.39 11.05
C THR A 16 6.86 -1.07 10.07
N THR A 17 6.27 -1.85 9.17
CA THR A 17 6.91 -2.37 7.97
C THR A 17 7.21 -1.20 7.03
N ALA A 18 8.24 -0.44 7.38
CA ALA A 18 8.92 0.49 6.51
C ALA A 18 9.94 -0.29 5.68
N ALA A 19 9.50 -0.97 4.62
CA ALA A 19 10.40 -1.46 3.58
C ALA A 19 9.58 -1.85 2.34
N ALA A 20 9.81 -1.15 1.23
CA ALA A 20 9.06 -1.17 -0.03
C ALA A 20 7.56 -0.82 0.15
N ALA A 21 7.19 0.42 -0.20
CA ALA A 21 5.79 0.80 -0.31
C ALA A 21 5.16 -0.02 -1.47
N GLY A 22 4.64 -1.21 -1.16
CA GLY A 22 4.54 -2.34 -2.09
C GLY A 22 4.03 -2.05 -3.50
N SER A 23 4.32 -2.96 -4.42
CA SER A 23 3.62 -2.99 -5.71
C SER A 23 2.50 -4.02 -5.66
N THR A 24 1.33 -3.68 -6.18
CA THR A 24 0.21 -4.59 -6.33
C THR A 24 -0.44 -4.34 -7.68
N THR A 25 -0.89 -5.40 -8.34
CA THR A 25 -1.78 -5.25 -9.49
C THR A 25 -3.21 -5.43 -9.01
N LEU A 26 -4.09 -4.54 -9.41
CA LEU A 26 -5.51 -4.55 -9.10
C LEU A 26 -6.29 -4.68 -10.41
N LYS A 27 -7.43 -5.35 -10.39
CA LYS A 27 -8.26 -5.60 -11.57
C LYS A 27 -9.69 -5.08 -11.36
N LYS A 28 -10.27 -4.48 -12.39
CA LYS A 28 -11.68 -4.02 -12.38
C LYS A 28 -12.26 -4.13 -13.79
N GLY A 29 -13.32 -4.93 -13.95
CA GLY A 29 -14.10 -5.00 -15.20
C GLY A 29 -13.24 -5.22 -16.46
N GLY A 30 -12.35 -6.21 -16.44
CA GLY A 30 -11.44 -6.51 -17.57
C GLY A 30 -10.18 -5.64 -17.64
N LYS A 31 -10.10 -4.54 -16.89
CA LYS A 31 -8.90 -3.70 -16.79
C LYS A 31 -8.01 -4.16 -15.67
N SER A 32 -6.69 -4.11 -15.89
CA SER A 32 -5.68 -4.37 -14.88
C SER A 32 -4.86 -3.09 -14.67
N VAL A 33 -4.53 -2.75 -13.43
CA VAL A 33 -3.70 -1.58 -13.11
C VAL A 33 -2.67 -1.97 -12.07
N SER A 34 -1.41 -1.62 -12.28
CA SER A 34 -0.35 -1.79 -11.29
C SER A 34 -0.26 -0.53 -10.45
N LEU A 35 -0.56 -0.64 -9.16
CA LEU A 35 -0.29 0.36 -8.13
C LEU A 35 1.08 0.07 -7.52
N TRP A 36 2.00 1.01 -7.58
CA TRP A 36 3.27 0.93 -6.86
C TRP A 36 3.53 2.23 -6.11
N CYS A 37 4.18 2.15 -4.96
CA CYS A 37 4.67 3.33 -4.28
C CYS A 37 6.17 3.19 -4.03
N ASN A 38 6.86 4.32 -3.98
CA ASN A 38 8.24 4.39 -3.51
C ASN A 38 8.35 5.59 -2.56
N ASN A 39 9.57 6.00 -2.21
CA ASN A 39 9.75 7.17 -1.36
C ASN A 39 9.38 8.49 -2.08
N SER A 40 9.48 8.52 -3.41
CA SER A 40 9.21 9.69 -4.25
C SER A 40 7.71 9.90 -4.53
N GLY A 41 6.89 8.85 -4.51
CA GLY A 41 5.49 8.95 -4.88
C GLY A 41 4.75 7.61 -4.93
N CYS A 42 3.44 7.68 -4.97
CA CYS A 42 2.57 6.58 -5.34
C CYS A 42 2.10 6.77 -6.79
N TYR A 43 2.05 5.67 -7.53
CA TYR A 43 1.82 5.69 -8.96
C TYR A 43 0.95 4.51 -9.39
N THR A 44 0.18 4.71 -10.45
CA THR A 44 -0.63 3.66 -11.09
C THR A 44 -0.36 3.60 -12.58
N ALA A 45 -0.26 2.40 -13.14
CA ALA A 45 -0.11 2.19 -14.58
C ALA A 45 -1.11 1.14 -15.04
N GLU A 46 -1.93 1.45 -16.05
CA GLU A 46 -2.85 0.48 -16.63
C GLU A 46 -2.04 -0.59 -17.40
N LYS A 47 -2.38 -1.86 -17.23
CA LYS A 47 -1.86 -2.96 -18.05
C LYS A 47 -2.78 -3.08 -19.28
N LEU A 48 -2.27 -2.61 -20.42
CA LEU A 48 -2.96 -2.68 -21.70
C LEU A 48 -2.82 -4.09 -22.31
N SER A 49 -1.70 -4.77 -22.07
CA SER A 49 -1.46 -6.16 -22.50
C SER A 49 -0.41 -6.83 -21.60
N PHE A 50 -0.16 -8.14 -21.79
CA PHE A 50 0.87 -8.88 -21.05
C PHE A 50 2.26 -8.23 -21.15
N PHE A 51 2.57 -7.64 -22.31
CA PHE A 51 3.85 -6.99 -22.61
C PHE A 51 3.80 -5.46 -22.60
N LYS A 52 2.61 -4.85 -22.62
CA LYS A 52 2.45 -3.39 -22.71
C LYS A 52 1.81 -2.82 -21.45
N LYS A 53 2.56 -1.95 -20.77
CA LYS A 53 2.05 -1.07 -19.72
C LYS A 53 1.73 0.29 -20.33
N GLY A 54 0.58 0.83 -19.96
CA GLY A 54 0.19 2.20 -20.26
C GLY A 54 0.99 3.22 -19.44
N PRO A 55 0.68 4.51 -19.63
CA PRO A 55 1.40 5.59 -18.97
C PRO A 55 1.27 5.49 -17.44
N GLN A 56 2.39 5.73 -16.77
CA GLN A 56 2.45 5.79 -15.32
C GLN A 56 1.87 7.13 -14.86
N LYS A 57 0.89 7.09 -13.96
CA LYS A 57 0.27 8.28 -13.38
C LYS A 57 0.59 8.36 -11.90
N ARG A 58 1.20 9.46 -11.46
CA ARG A 58 1.40 9.74 -10.04
C ARG A 58 0.03 10.06 -9.43
N ILE A 59 -0.33 9.32 -8.38
CA ILE A 59 -1.62 9.46 -7.68
C ILE A 59 -1.49 10.05 -6.28
N GLY A 60 -0.26 10.21 -5.78
CA GLY A 60 -0.06 10.79 -4.46
C GLY A 60 1.39 10.74 -3.96
N PRO A 61 1.59 11.16 -2.70
CA PRO A 61 2.87 11.05 -2.00
C PRO A 61 3.26 9.59 -1.78
N GLY A 62 4.57 9.37 -1.63
CA GLY A 62 5.17 8.06 -1.45
C GLY A 62 4.93 7.46 -0.06
N GLY A 63 5.45 6.25 0.16
CA GLY A 63 5.46 5.60 1.47
C GLY A 63 4.37 4.56 1.71
N ALA A 64 4.62 3.68 2.67
CA ALA A 64 3.80 2.49 2.93
C ALA A 64 2.38 2.82 3.43
N ALA A 65 2.24 3.86 4.26
CA ALA A 65 0.93 4.34 4.73
C ALA A 65 0.05 4.81 3.55
N ASN A 66 0.62 5.60 2.64
CA ASN A 66 -0.05 6.07 1.43
C ASN A 66 -0.38 4.92 0.48
N PHE A 67 0.51 3.93 0.33
CA PHE A 67 0.21 2.73 -0.44
C PHE A 67 -1.03 1.99 0.08
N ARG A 68 -1.12 1.78 1.40
CA ARG A 68 -2.28 1.12 2.02
C ARG A 68 -3.55 1.95 1.82
N ALA A 69 -3.48 3.26 2.02
CA ALA A 69 -4.60 4.18 1.79
C ALA A 69 -5.09 4.13 0.34
N GLN A 70 -4.17 4.19 -0.64
CA GLN A 70 -4.49 4.14 -2.06
C GLN A 70 -5.03 2.76 -2.46
N LYS A 71 -4.42 1.67 -1.98
CA LYS A 71 -4.92 0.31 -2.20
C LYS A 71 -6.35 0.17 -1.68
N THR A 72 -6.64 0.66 -0.47
CA THR A 72 -7.99 0.64 0.11
C THR A 72 -8.95 1.51 -0.70
N LYS A 73 -8.53 2.69 -1.15
CA LYS A 73 -9.35 3.57 -2.01
C LYS A 73 -9.70 2.89 -3.33
N MET A 74 -8.74 2.24 -3.97
CA MET A 74 -8.97 1.47 -5.20
C MET A 74 -9.89 0.26 -4.95
N LYS A 75 -9.71 -0.46 -3.84
CA LYS A 75 -10.64 -1.52 -3.42
C LYS A 75 -12.06 -1.04 -3.22
N LYS A 76 -12.25 0.09 -2.52
CA LYS A 76 -13.57 0.74 -2.35
C LYS A 76 -14.18 1.17 -3.70
N ALA A 77 -13.34 1.57 -4.66
CA ALA A 77 -13.77 1.86 -6.02
C ALA A 77 -14.03 0.60 -6.88
N GLY A 78 -13.96 -0.61 -6.31
CA GLY A 78 -14.27 -1.87 -6.97
C GLY A 78 -13.09 -2.56 -7.66
N TRP A 79 -11.86 -2.14 -7.39
CA TRP A 79 -10.65 -2.80 -7.90
C TRP A 79 -10.20 -3.94 -6.97
N LYS A 80 -10.01 -5.15 -7.50
CA LYS A 80 -9.68 -6.35 -6.72
C LYS A 80 -8.24 -6.82 -6.94
#